data_AF-A0A6B0VCS0-F1
#
_entry.id   AF-A0A6B0VCS0-F1
#
_cell.length_a   1.000
_cell.length_b   1.000
_cell.length_c   1.000
_cell.angle_alpha   90.00
_cell.angle_beta   90.00
_cell.angle_gamma   90.00
#
_symmetry.space_group_name_H-M   'P 1'
#
loop_
_entity.id
_entity.type
_entity.pdbx_description
1 polymer ?
#
loop_
_entity_poly.entity_id
_entity_poly.type
_entity_poly.pdbx_seq_one_letter_code
_entity_poly.pdbx_strand_id
1 'polypeptide(L)'
;MFNRSLSLGCSCLSVLHSRDLGGNSVLKLSFTDRPKAQKILERLSWRCRRSTEFLYSPVETSAVGSQLKATRERLDARLTPHLRYPCYYALHAVFQQGNDAVAQMVLLKASVFEAFVQNLIEFARNNEGALEQTLFSIRAAIEDRHIINLHSAVPELFEKFRVTYAPPRVPPGSCLVRRVFVTPSRVFFLPPNVHCENRVLRQFDAEYALRVSFRDDHLQQLSHTLMFHPKKDEMMEEIVAKFLRDGLKVGKRVFKFLASSCSQLRDHGVWLYATDSQGNSADSIRHWMGDFSTIPNVAKKMARMGQCFSSTEESVKVPLEGGDMEDVVDIVGGRHPISGKEFIFSDGVGMISPSLLQKVCKKLGMGTVPSAIQIRYAGYKGMLCVNPRLEGDKLMMRGSMRKFECSTSNSLEAIKFSAPRAVYLNRPLITILEQLGVPSRVFVSLQQAMVLMFADALVCESTALHVLSTFVQVALPLRRLQQGGFCLTNDTFVRSLLHTVYKSAMDGLRTRTRIAVPPNKGRN
;
A
#
# COMPACT_ATOMS: atom_id res chain seq x y z
N MET A 1 -42.22 -31.10 -3.78
CA MET A 1 -40.87 -31.70 -3.79
C MET A 1 -39.93 -30.81 -4.59
N PHE A 2 -39.01 -30.10 -3.92
CA PHE A 2 -38.05 -29.20 -4.55
C PHE A 2 -36.79 -29.97 -4.96
N ASN A 3 -36.79 -30.63 -6.12
CA ASN A 3 -35.52 -31.00 -6.76
C ASN A 3 -34.93 -29.77 -7.44
N ARG A 4 -34.20 -28.98 -6.63
CA ARG A 4 -33.21 -28.01 -7.08
C ARG A 4 -31.90 -28.77 -7.26
N SER A 5 -31.58 -29.20 -8.47
CA SER A 5 -30.18 -29.44 -8.82
C SER A 5 -29.57 -28.09 -9.18
N LEU A 6 -29.08 -27.37 -8.18
CA LEU A 6 -28.01 -26.41 -8.40
C LEU A 6 -26.78 -27.25 -8.71
N SER A 7 -26.41 -27.42 -9.98
CA SER A 7 -25.14 -28.07 -10.32
C SER A 7 -23.99 -27.09 -10.11
N LEU A 8 -23.74 -26.73 -8.84
CA LEU A 8 -22.42 -26.26 -8.40
C LEU A 8 -21.58 -27.51 -8.17
N GLY A 9 -20.85 -27.93 -9.20
CA GLY A 9 -20.15 -29.22 -9.20
C GLY A 9 -21.12 -30.41 -9.20
N CYS A 10 -20.62 -31.59 -9.55
CA CYS A 10 -21.34 -32.86 -9.40
C CYS A 10 -21.97 -33.00 -8.01
N SER A 11 -23.08 -33.74 -7.91
CA SER A 11 -23.78 -34.14 -6.68
C SER A 11 -22.94 -34.98 -5.69
N CYS A 12 -21.63 -34.96 -5.83
CA CYS A 12 -20.67 -35.77 -5.11
C CYS A 12 -19.76 -34.98 -4.13
N LEU A 13 -19.89 -33.64 -4.02
CA LEU A 13 -19.09 -32.85 -3.07
C LEU A 13 -19.96 -31.84 -2.30
N SER A 14 -20.18 -32.12 -1.01
CA SER A 14 -20.82 -31.20 -0.04
C SER A 14 -19.89 -30.05 0.40
N VAL A 15 -18.64 -30.05 -0.08
CA VAL A 15 -17.60 -29.07 0.24
C VAL A 15 -17.00 -28.53 -1.06
N LEU A 16 -17.10 -27.22 -1.26
CA LEU A 16 -16.45 -26.52 -2.37
C LEU A 16 -15.15 -25.89 -1.84
N HIS A 17 -14.02 -26.16 -2.49
CA HIS A 17 -12.78 -25.48 -2.14
C HIS A 17 -12.84 -24.02 -2.63
N SER A 18 -12.39 -23.07 -1.81
CA SER A 18 -12.38 -21.64 -2.15
C SER A 18 -11.68 -21.34 -3.47
N ARG A 19 -10.62 -22.10 -3.80
CA ARG A 19 -9.88 -21.98 -5.06
C ARG A 19 -10.74 -22.31 -6.29
N ASP A 20 -11.69 -23.23 -6.15
CA ASP A 20 -12.54 -23.69 -7.25
C ASP A 20 -13.63 -22.66 -7.56
N LEU A 21 -14.04 -21.90 -6.54
CA LEU A 21 -14.95 -20.76 -6.68
C LEU A 21 -14.23 -19.53 -7.25
N GLY A 22 -13.03 -19.22 -6.76
CA GLY A 22 -12.26 -18.05 -7.21
C GLY A 22 -11.75 -18.16 -8.65
N GLY A 23 -11.51 -19.39 -9.13
CA GLY A 23 -10.90 -19.63 -10.44
C GLY A 23 -11.84 -19.51 -11.65
N ASN A 24 -13.14 -19.37 -11.47
CA ASN A 24 -14.12 -19.40 -12.56
C ASN A 24 -14.95 -18.11 -12.61
N SER A 25 -15.02 -17.48 -13.78
CA SER A 25 -15.78 -16.25 -14.02
C SER A 25 -17.24 -16.51 -14.42
N VAL A 26 -17.59 -17.76 -14.75
CA VAL A 26 -18.90 -18.15 -15.26
C VAL A 26 -19.52 -19.22 -14.38
N LEU A 27 -20.81 -19.05 -14.06
CA LEU A 27 -21.62 -20.06 -13.39
C LEU A 27 -22.36 -20.90 -14.43
N LYS A 28 -22.09 -22.21 -14.48
CA LYS A 28 -22.85 -23.16 -15.30
C LYS A 28 -24.08 -23.64 -14.54
N LEU A 29 -25.27 -23.36 -15.09
CA LEU A 29 -26.53 -23.96 -14.64
C LEU A 29 -26.92 -25.07 -15.61
N SER A 30 -27.02 -26.31 -15.12
CA SER A 30 -27.44 -27.46 -15.92
C SER A 30 -28.88 -27.83 -15.57
N PHE A 31 -29.73 -27.99 -16.58
CA PHE A 31 -31.13 -28.38 -16.41
C PHE A 31 -31.37 -29.71 -17.10
N THR A 32 -31.98 -30.66 -16.39
CA THR A 32 -32.35 -31.99 -16.92
C THR A 32 -33.70 -31.98 -17.63
N ASP A 33 -34.57 -31.03 -17.28
CA ASP A 33 -35.95 -30.92 -17.77
C ASP A 33 -36.11 -29.62 -18.58
N ARG A 34 -36.34 -29.78 -19.90
CA ARG A 34 -36.42 -28.68 -20.87
C ARG A 34 -37.55 -27.68 -20.59
N PRO A 35 -38.83 -28.09 -20.42
CA PRO A 35 -39.90 -27.15 -20.07
C PRO A 35 -39.66 -26.43 -18.74
N LYS A 36 -39.07 -27.10 -17.75
CA LYS A 36 -38.70 -26.46 -16.48
C LYS A 36 -37.56 -25.45 -16.65
N ALA A 37 -36.56 -25.76 -17.47
CA ALA A 37 -35.46 -24.86 -17.80
C ALA A 37 -35.98 -23.58 -18.46
N GLN A 38 -36.87 -23.73 -19.44
CA GLN A 38 -37.48 -22.63 -20.17
C GLN A 38 -38.23 -21.68 -19.23
N LYS A 39 -39.08 -22.23 -18.34
CA LYS A 39 -39.80 -21.42 -17.33
C LYS A 39 -38.87 -20.68 -16.37
N ILE A 40 -37.73 -21.27 -16.01
CA ILE A 40 -36.72 -20.61 -15.16
C ILE A 40 -36.05 -19.47 -15.91
N LEU A 41 -35.59 -19.72 -17.13
CA LEU A 41 -34.91 -18.73 -17.98
C LEU A 41 -35.84 -17.55 -18.32
N GLU A 42 -37.11 -17.80 -18.65
CA GLU A 42 -38.12 -16.75 -18.89
C GLU A 42 -38.32 -15.87 -17.66
N ARG A 43 -38.44 -16.47 -16.47
CA ARG A 43 -38.56 -15.72 -15.21
C ARG A 43 -37.32 -14.90 -14.91
N LEU A 44 -36.14 -15.44 -15.18
CA LEU A 44 -34.86 -14.77 -14.95
C LEU A 44 -34.70 -13.59 -15.91
N SER A 45 -35.01 -13.81 -17.19
CA SER A 45 -35.08 -12.79 -18.22
C SER A 45 -36.04 -11.65 -17.84
N TRP A 46 -37.25 -12.00 -17.40
CA TRP A 46 -38.23 -11.00 -16.99
C TRP A 46 -37.79 -10.17 -15.77
N ARG A 47 -37.14 -10.80 -14.78
CA ARG A 47 -36.64 -10.10 -13.58
C ARG A 47 -35.42 -9.21 -13.87
N CYS A 48 -34.58 -9.58 -14.84
CA CYS A 48 -33.36 -8.86 -15.18
C CYS A 48 -33.51 -7.90 -16.37
N ARG A 49 -34.73 -7.81 -16.94
CA ARG A 49 -35.04 -7.13 -18.21
C ARG A 49 -34.64 -5.66 -18.31
N ARG A 50 -34.41 -4.98 -17.18
CA ARG A 50 -34.05 -3.55 -17.15
C ARG A 50 -32.55 -3.27 -17.36
N SER A 51 -31.68 -4.28 -17.26
CA SER A 51 -30.23 -4.06 -17.28
C SER A 51 -29.40 -5.26 -17.76
N THR A 52 -30.03 -6.31 -18.29
CA THR A 52 -29.33 -7.55 -18.67
C THR A 52 -29.85 -8.06 -20.00
N GLU A 53 -28.94 -8.22 -20.95
CA GLU A 53 -29.19 -8.81 -22.25
C GLU A 53 -29.06 -10.34 -22.16
N PHE A 54 -29.98 -11.06 -22.81
CA PHE A 54 -29.95 -12.52 -22.88
C PHE A 54 -29.63 -12.93 -24.31
N LEU A 55 -28.47 -13.56 -24.48
CA LEU A 55 -28.00 -14.07 -25.75
C LEU A 55 -28.09 -15.61 -25.75
N TYR A 56 -28.60 -16.16 -26.84
CA TYR A 56 -28.70 -17.61 -27.04
C TYR A 56 -27.76 -18.00 -28.17
N SER A 57 -26.81 -18.87 -27.87
CA SER A 57 -25.91 -19.46 -28.85
C SER A 57 -25.79 -20.95 -28.57
N PRO A 58 -25.74 -21.81 -29.60
CA PRO A 58 -25.20 -23.15 -29.42
C PRO A 58 -23.78 -23.03 -28.87
N VAL A 59 -23.44 -23.88 -27.89
CA VAL A 59 -22.12 -23.93 -27.26
C VAL A 59 -21.63 -25.37 -27.27
N GLU A 60 -20.38 -25.56 -27.68
CA GLU A 60 -19.67 -26.82 -27.48
C GLU A 60 -18.97 -26.77 -26.12
N THR A 61 -19.17 -27.81 -25.31
CA THR A 61 -18.57 -27.88 -23.98
C THR A 61 -17.48 -28.95 -23.94
N SER A 62 -16.28 -28.53 -23.57
CA SER A 62 -15.13 -29.42 -23.40
C SER A 62 -14.67 -29.44 -21.94
N ALA A 63 -14.39 -30.65 -21.42
CA ALA A 63 -13.89 -30.82 -20.06
C ALA A 63 -12.34 -30.72 -20.06
N VAL A 64 -11.80 -29.56 -19.68
CA VAL A 64 -10.35 -29.28 -19.72
C VAL A 64 -9.66 -29.27 -18.36
N GLY A 65 -10.41 -29.46 -17.26
CA GLY A 65 -9.91 -29.27 -15.89
C GLY A 65 -8.66 -30.08 -15.53
N SER A 66 -8.59 -31.34 -15.96
CA SER A 66 -7.44 -32.24 -15.71
C SER A 66 -6.17 -31.79 -16.44
N GLN A 67 -6.30 -31.03 -17.52
CA GLN A 67 -5.19 -30.59 -18.38
C GLN A 67 -4.62 -29.23 -17.94
N LEU A 68 -5.37 -28.42 -17.18
CA LEU A 68 -4.98 -27.06 -16.80
C LEU A 68 -3.60 -26.99 -16.12
N LYS A 69 -3.34 -27.91 -15.18
CA LYS A 69 -2.08 -27.96 -14.44
C LYS A 69 -0.89 -28.26 -15.36
N ALA A 70 -1.01 -29.32 -16.16
CA ALA A 70 0.04 -29.73 -17.09
C ALA A 70 0.32 -28.66 -18.16
N THR A 71 -0.72 -27.98 -18.66
CA THR A 71 -0.56 -26.89 -19.63
C THR A 71 0.13 -25.67 -19.01
N ARG A 72 -0.19 -25.32 -17.75
CA ARG A 72 0.51 -24.25 -17.04
C ARG A 72 1.99 -24.59 -16.85
N GLU A 73 2.30 -25.82 -16.43
CA GLU A 73 3.69 -26.28 -16.29
C GLU A 73 4.45 -26.28 -17.61
N ARG A 74 3.79 -26.68 -18.72
CA ARG A 74 4.36 -26.61 -20.07
C ARG A 74 4.64 -25.17 -20.51
N LEU A 75 3.71 -24.24 -20.28
CA LEU A 75 3.88 -22.81 -20.57
C LEU A 75 5.05 -22.24 -19.76
N ASP A 76 5.07 -22.52 -18.45
CA ASP A 76 6.14 -22.08 -17.56
C ASP A 76 7.49 -22.60 -18.02
N ALA A 77 7.63 -23.90 -18.31
CA ALA A 77 8.88 -24.51 -18.76
C ALA A 77 9.41 -23.87 -20.05
N ARG A 78 8.51 -23.51 -20.98
CA ARG A 78 8.88 -22.90 -22.26
C ARG A 78 9.17 -21.41 -22.19
N LEU A 79 8.46 -20.66 -21.37
CA LEU A 79 8.59 -19.20 -21.32
C LEU A 79 9.64 -18.74 -20.31
N THR A 80 9.85 -19.46 -19.21
CA THR A 80 10.80 -19.09 -18.14
C THR A 80 12.25 -18.88 -18.60
N PRO A 81 12.78 -19.61 -19.61
CA PRO A 81 14.13 -19.36 -20.13
C PRO A 81 14.24 -18.07 -20.96
N HIS A 82 13.14 -17.58 -21.52
CA HIS A 82 13.15 -16.52 -22.53
C HIS A 82 12.55 -15.20 -22.03
N LEU A 83 11.64 -15.26 -21.05
CA LEU A 83 11.07 -14.06 -20.44
C LEU A 83 11.90 -13.61 -19.24
N ARG A 84 12.21 -12.33 -19.22
CA ARG A 84 12.71 -11.63 -18.02
C ARG A 84 11.61 -11.54 -16.97
N TYR A 85 12.03 -11.25 -15.74
CA TYR A 85 11.16 -11.28 -14.58
C TYR A 85 9.91 -10.37 -14.68
N PRO A 86 9.98 -9.12 -15.19
CA PRO A 86 8.80 -8.25 -15.31
C PRO A 86 7.68 -8.85 -16.18
N CYS A 87 8.01 -9.29 -17.39
CA CYS A 87 7.05 -9.94 -18.29
C CYS A 87 6.53 -11.26 -17.71
N TYR A 88 7.40 -12.06 -17.09
CA TYR A 88 6.97 -13.31 -16.46
C TYR A 88 6.00 -13.07 -15.30
N TYR A 89 6.27 -12.05 -14.48
CA TYR A 89 5.38 -11.62 -13.39
C TYR A 89 4.02 -11.16 -13.93
N ALA A 90 4.01 -10.33 -14.98
CA ALA A 90 2.77 -9.86 -15.60
C ALA A 90 1.96 -11.01 -16.23
N LEU A 91 2.63 -12.00 -16.84
CA LEU A 91 1.99 -13.20 -17.35
C LEU A 91 1.36 -14.03 -16.23
N HIS A 92 2.08 -14.22 -15.13
CA HIS A 92 1.53 -14.85 -13.92
C HIS A 92 0.31 -14.08 -13.39
N ALA A 93 0.31 -12.75 -13.47
CA ALA A 93 -0.84 -11.93 -13.07
C ALA A 93 -2.09 -12.22 -13.90
N VAL A 94 -1.95 -12.45 -15.21
CA VAL A 94 -3.05 -12.85 -16.10
C VAL A 94 -3.56 -14.25 -15.73
N PHE A 95 -2.66 -15.23 -15.61
CA PHE A 95 -3.02 -16.61 -15.30
C PHE A 95 -3.63 -16.78 -13.90
N GLN A 96 -3.39 -15.87 -12.97
CA GLN A 96 -3.96 -15.90 -11.63
C GLN A 96 -5.32 -15.22 -11.52
N GLN A 97 -5.82 -14.56 -12.58
CA GLN A 97 -7.19 -14.03 -12.58
C GLN A 97 -8.24 -15.14 -12.54
N GLY A 98 -7.93 -16.29 -13.15
CA GLY A 98 -8.78 -17.47 -13.18
C GLY A 98 -8.22 -18.56 -14.10
N ASN A 99 -9.00 -19.62 -14.28
CA ASN A 99 -8.63 -20.76 -15.13
C ASN A 99 -8.85 -20.48 -16.62
N ASP A 100 -9.65 -19.47 -16.97
CA ASP A 100 -10.06 -19.17 -18.34
C ASP A 100 -8.84 -18.97 -19.28
N ALA A 101 -7.88 -18.15 -18.85
CA ALA A 101 -6.66 -17.90 -19.62
C ALA A 101 -5.89 -19.19 -19.98
N VAL A 102 -5.77 -20.12 -19.04
CA VAL A 102 -5.08 -21.41 -19.26
C VAL A 102 -5.97 -22.38 -20.03
N ALA A 103 -7.28 -22.37 -19.79
CA ALA A 103 -8.25 -23.18 -20.50
C ALA A 103 -8.27 -22.85 -22.01
N GLN A 104 -8.17 -21.56 -22.37
CA GLN A 104 -8.01 -21.15 -23.76
C GLN A 104 -6.78 -21.81 -24.39
N MET A 105 -5.64 -21.86 -23.68
CA MET A 105 -4.42 -22.50 -24.18
C MET A 105 -4.57 -24.01 -24.40
N VAL A 106 -5.37 -24.68 -23.57
CA VAL A 106 -5.71 -26.11 -23.74
C VAL A 106 -6.56 -26.34 -25.00
N LEU A 107 -7.49 -25.43 -25.29
CA LEU A 107 -8.42 -25.55 -26.41
C LEU A 107 -7.80 -25.18 -27.77
N LEU A 108 -6.61 -24.56 -27.78
CA LEU A 108 -5.91 -24.24 -29.02
C LEU A 108 -5.39 -25.51 -29.71
N LYS A 109 -5.42 -25.51 -31.05
CA LYS A 109 -4.67 -26.50 -31.85
C LYS A 109 -3.18 -26.38 -31.56
N ALA A 110 -2.45 -27.50 -31.61
CA ALA A 110 -1.03 -27.54 -31.26
C ALA A 110 -0.18 -26.49 -32.01
N SER A 111 -0.38 -26.32 -33.32
CA SER A 111 0.35 -25.32 -34.12
C SER A 111 0.08 -23.88 -33.65
N VAL A 112 -1.16 -23.57 -33.27
CA VAL A 112 -1.58 -22.25 -32.80
C VAL A 112 -1.05 -21.96 -31.41
N PHE A 113 -1.06 -22.96 -30.53
CA PHE A 113 -0.43 -22.87 -29.21
C PHE A 113 1.08 -22.59 -29.34
N GLU A 114 1.76 -23.31 -30.23
CA GLU A 114 3.19 -23.12 -30.47
C GLU A 114 3.50 -21.72 -31.02
N ALA A 115 2.69 -21.22 -31.96
CA ALA A 115 2.79 -19.85 -32.46
C ALA A 115 2.57 -18.80 -31.36
N PHE A 116 1.57 -18.99 -30.49
CA PHE A 116 1.33 -18.11 -29.35
C PHE A 116 2.54 -18.00 -28.42
N VAL A 117 3.16 -19.13 -28.08
CA VAL A 117 4.37 -19.14 -27.23
C VAL A 117 5.54 -18.43 -27.93
N GLN A 118 5.74 -18.66 -29.23
CA GLN A 118 6.81 -17.97 -29.97
C GLN A 118 6.57 -16.46 -30.07
N ASN A 119 5.32 -16.04 -30.29
CA ASN A 119 4.96 -14.62 -30.31
C ASN A 119 5.31 -13.95 -28.98
N LEU A 120 4.99 -14.55 -27.83
CA LEU A 120 5.37 -13.99 -26.52
C LEU A 120 6.89 -13.83 -26.36
N ILE A 121 7.67 -14.80 -26.86
CA ILE A 121 9.14 -14.74 -26.82
C ILE A 121 9.67 -13.63 -27.72
N GLU A 122 9.12 -13.51 -28.93
CA GLU A 122 9.50 -12.46 -29.89
C GLU A 122 9.11 -11.07 -29.41
N PHE A 123 7.90 -10.91 -28.88
CA PHE A 123 7.42 -9.66 -28.28
C PHE A 123 8.31 -9.20 -27.14
N ALA A 124 8.75 -10.12 -26.28
CA ALA A 124 9.67 -9.82 -25.19
C ALA A 124 11.05 -9.37 -25.69
N ARG A 125 11.54 -9.93 -26.81
CA ARG A 125 12.80 -9.54 -27.45
C ARG A 125 12.69 -8.16 -28.12
N ASN A 126 11.55 -7.88 -28.75
CA ASN A 126 11.31 -6.65 -29.48
C ASN A 126 11.11 -5.45 -28.54
N ASN A 127 10.22 -5.57 -27.54
CA ASN A 127 9.98 -4.52 -26.56
C ASN A 127 9.39 -5.09 -25.26
N GLU A 128 10.26 -5.34 -24.28
CA GLU A 128 9.89 -5.93 -22.99
C GLU A 128 8.81 -5.12 -22.26
N GLY A 129 8.96 -3.79 -22.19
CA GLY A 129 8.04 -2.92 -21.48
C GLY A 129 6.65 -2.86 -22.13
N ALA A 130 6.59 -2.90 -23.46
CA ALA A 130 5.33 -3.01 -24.19
C ALA A 130 4.60 -4.33 -23.92
N LEU A 131 5.34 -5.44 -23.83
CA LEU A 131 4.75 -6.74 -23.47
C LEU A 131 4.26 -6.76 -22.01
N GLU A 132 5.04 -6.24 -21.07
CA GLU A 132 4.61 -6.11 -19.67
C GLU A 132 3.32 -5.29 -19.56
N GLN A 133 3.27 -4.13 -20.23
CA GLN A 133 2.08 -3.27 -20.28
C GLN A 133 0.88 -3.96 -20.93
N THR A 134 1.11 -4.75 -21.99
CA THR A 134 0.08 -5.55 -22.67
C THR A 134 -0.56 -6.55 -21.70
N LEU A 135 0.26 -7.32 -21.00
CA LEU A 135 -0.20 -8.35 -20.07
C LEU A 135 -0.95 -7.74 -18.88
N PHE A 136 -0.50 -6.60 -18.34
CA PHE A 136 -1.25 -5.92 -17.29
C PHE A 136 -2.55 -5.28 -17.79
N SER A 137 -2.59 -4.81 -19.03
CA SER A 137 -3.82 -4.30 -19.65
C SER A 137 -4.85 -5.42 -19.83
N ILE A 138 -4.41 -6.61 -20.24
CA ILE A 138 -5.26 -7.81 -20.29
C ILE A 138 -5.75 -8.18 -18.89
N ARG A 139 -4.87 -8.22 -17.89
CA ARG A 139 -5.25 -8.50 -16.50
C ARG A 139 -6.31 -7.53 -16.00
N ALA A 140 -6.16 -6.23 -16.25
CA ALA A 140 -7.15 -5.22 -15.89
C ALA A 140 -8.49 -5.44 -16.61
N ALA A 141 -8.47 -5.75 -17.91
CA ALA A 141 -9.70 -6.02 -18.66
C ALA A 141 -10.43 -7.29 -18.14
N ILE A 142 -9.71 -8.33 -17.69
CA ILE A 142 -10.33 -9.50 -17.04
C ILE A 142 -10.97 -9.09 -15.70
N GLU A 143 -10.31 -8.25 -14.93
CA GLU A 143 -10.84 -7.73 -13.65
C GLU A 143 -12.11 -6.89 -13.85
N ASP A 144 -12.17 -6.12 -14.94
CA ASP A 144 -13.35 -5.38 -15.41
C ASP A 144 -14.44 -6.28 -16.03
N ARG A 145 -14.25 -7.60 -15.99
CA ARG A 145 -15.19 -8.63 -16.45
C ARG A 145 -15.41 -8.67 -17.97
N HIS A 146 -14.45 -8.17 -18.75
CA HIS A 146 -14.46 -8.38 -20.19
C HIS A 146 -14.15 -9.84 -20.55
N ILE A 147 -14.78 -10.33 -21.62
CA ILE A 147 -14.45 -11.63 -22.22
C ILE A 147 -13.29 -11.41 -23.19
N ILE A 148 -12.16 -12.07 -22.97
CA ILE A 148 -10.93 -11.84 -23.72
C ILE A 148 -10.47 -13.13 -24.38
N ASN A 149 -10.24 -13.12 -25.69
CA ASN A 149 -9.49 -14.17 -26.36
C ASN A 149 -8.00 -13.82 -26.34
N LEU A 150 -7.20 -14.50 -25.52
CA LEU A 150 -5.79 -14.18 -25.31
C LEU A 150 -4.95 -14.31 -26.58
N HIS A 151 -5.24 -15.31 -27.40
CA HIS A 151 -4.49 -15.55 -28.64
C HIS A 151 -4.58 -14.36 -29.60
N SER A 152 -5.74 -13.70 -29.65
CA SER A 152 -5.96 -12.54 -30.51
C SER A 152 -5.62 -11.21 -29.82
N ALA A 153 -5.96 -11.07 -28.54
CA ALA A 153 -5.79 -9.81 -27.81
C ALA A 153 -4.32 -9.47 -27.52
N VAL A 154 -3.47 -10.48 -27.27
CA VAL A 154 -2.05 -10.24 -26.95
C VAL A 154 -1.31 -9.59 -28.14
N PRO A 155 -1.34 -10.13 -29.36
CA PRO A 155 -0.68 -9.49 -30.51
C PRO A 155 -1.22 -8.09 -30.81
N GLU A 156 -2.53 -7.90 -30.77
CA GLU A 156 -3.16 -6.60 -31.11
C GLU A 156 -2.76 -5.50 -30.11
N LEU A 157 -2.83 -5.79 -28.81
CA LEU A 157 -2.41 -4.85 -27.78
C LEU A 157 -0.90 -4.64 -27.78
N PHE A 158 -0.12 -5.69 -28.06
CA PHE A 158 1.34 -5.55 -28.16
C PHE A 158 1.72 -4.60 -29.27
N GLU A 159 1.14 -4.70 -30.47
CA GLU A 159 1.46 -3.77 -31.56
C GLU A 159 1.09 -2.32 -31.22
N LYS A 160 -0.06 -2.12 -30.55
CA LYS A 160 -0.44 -0.81 -30.03
C LYS A 160 0.61 -0.27 -29.05
N PHE A 161 0.97 -1.04 -28.03
CA PHE A 161 1.92 -0.59 -27.00
C PHE A 161 3.36 -0.56 -27.50
N ARG A 162 3.74 -1.34 -28.51
CA ARG A 162 5.08 -1.29 -29.12
C ARG A 162 5.39 0.11 -29.63
N VAL A 163 4.38 0.81 -30.15
CA VAL A 163 4.50 2.18 -30.66
C VAL A 163 4.33 3.22 -29.55
N THR A 164 3.41 3.01 -28.60
CA THR A 164 3.05 4.05 -27.61
C THR A 164 3.75 3.91 -26.26
N TYR A 165 4.44 2.79 -25.98
CA TYR A 165 5.01 2.51 -24.67
C TYR A 165 6.12 3.53 -24.35
N ALA A 166 5.97 4.14 -23.19
CA ALA A 166 7.01 4.94 -22.57
C ALA A 166 7.26 4.38 -21.16
N PRO A 167 8.54 4.21 -20.76
CA PRO A 167 8.87 3.83 -19.39
C PRO A 167 8.20 4.78 -18.38
N PRO A 168 7.67 4.24 -17.26
CA PRO A 168 7.06 5.08 -16.24
C PRO A 168 8.09 6.07 -15.68
N ARG A 169 7.69 7.34 -15.58
CA ARG A 169 8.53 8.37 -14.95
C ARG A 169 8.53 8.17 -13.45
N VAL A 170 9.69 7.86 -12.89
CA VAL A 170 9.89 7.69 -11.45
C VAL A 170 10.48 8.97 -10.87
N PRO A 171 9.79 9.65 -9.93
CA PRO A 171 10.33 10.84 -9.28
C PRO A 171 11.60 10.54 -8.48
N PRO A 172 12.51 11.52 -8.27
CA PRO A 172 13.67 11.36 -7.40
C PRO A 172 13.27 10.90 -5.99
N GLY A 173 14.06 10.01 -5.38
CA GLY A 173 13.77 9.43 -4.06
C GLY A 173 12.59 8.45 -4.05
N SER A 174 12.22 7.93 -5.22
CA SER A 174 11.17 6.92 -5.38
C SER A 174 11.66 5.78 -6.27
N CYS A 175 11.05 4.61 -6.13
CA CYS A 175 11.32 3.42 -6.92
C CYS A 175 10.01 2.72 -7.30
N LEU A 176 10.07 1.80 -8.27
CA LEU A 176 8.93 0.94 -8.60
C LEU A 176 8.94 -0.28 -7.72
N VAL A 177 7.79 -0.58 -7.10
CA VAL A 177 7.63 -1.74 -6.23
C VAL A 177 6.39 -2.53 -6.64
N ARG A 178 6.55 -3.86 -6.78
CA ARG A 178 5.45 -4.77 -7.05
C ARG A 178 4.59 -5.00 -5.80
N ARG A 179 3.29 -5.20 -6.03
CA ARG A 179 2.33 -5.44 -4.96
C ARG A 179 1.51 -6.69 -5.23
N VAL A 180 1.24 -7.46 -4.18
CA VAL A 180 0.39 -8.65 -4.24
C VAL A 180 -0.68 -8.58 -3.16
N PHE A 181 -1.90 -8.98 -3.50
CA PHE A 181 -2.94 -9.31 -2.54
C PHE A 181 -3.10 -10.80 -2.41
N VAL A 182 -3.07 -11.29 -1.18
CA VAL A 182 -3.38 -12.68 -0.87
C VAL A 182 -4.75 -12.72 -0.22
N THR A 183 -5.65 -13.49 -0.80
CA THR A 183 -7.01 -13.73 -0.28
C THR A 183 -7.25 -15.23 -0.08
N PRO A 184 -8.32 -15.64 0.62
CA PRO A 184 -8.64 -17.06 0.80
C PRO A 184 -8.86 -17.81 -0.51
N SER A 185 -9.37 -17.14 -1.55
CA SER A 185 -9.62 -17.77 -2.84
C SER A 185 -8.49 -17.61 -3.85
N ARG A 186 -7.74 -16.49 -3.81
CA ARG A 186 -6.84 -16.09 -4.90
C ARG A 186 -5.63 -15.27 -4.45
N VAL A 187 -4.63 -15.20 -5.34
CA VAL A 187 -3.47 -14.30 -5.20
C VAL A 187 -3.46 -13.33 -6.37
N PHE A 188 -3.66 -12.05 -6.10
CA PHE A 188 -3.70 -11.00 -7.11
C PHE A 188 -2.34 -10.33 -7.23
N PHE A 189 -1.73 -10.44 -8.41
CA PHE A 189 -0.49 -9.77 -8.77
C PHE A 189 -0.82 -8.44 -9.45
N LEU A 190 -0.29 -7.34 -8.92
CA LEU A 190 -0.57 -5.99 -9.38
C LEU A 190 0.66 -5.40 -10.10
N PRO A 191 0.44 -4.46 -11.03
CA PRO A 191 1.54 -3.75 -11.67
C PRO A 191 2.44 -3.04 -10.65
N PRO A 192 3.75 -2.90 -10.94
CA PRO A 192 4.64 -2.07 -10.14
C PRO A 192 4.09 -0.65 -10.01
N ASN A 193 4.12 -0.09 -8.81
CA ASN A 193 3.69 1.29 -8.55
C ASN A 193 4.84 2.10 -7.97
N VAL A 194 4.82 3.41 -8.22
CA VAL A 194 5.78 4.35 -7.64
C VAL A 194 5.62 4.35 -6.13
N HIS A 195 6.73 4.11 -5.43
CA HIS A 195 6.82 4.08 -3.99
C HIS A 195 7.98 4.96 -3.54
N CYS A 196 7.77 5.83 -2.56
CA CYS A 196 8.87 6.60 -1.97
C CYS A 196 9.88 5.64 -1.33
N GLU A 197 11.15 5.88 -1.56
CA GLU A 197 12.19 5.03 -1.00
C GLU A 197 12.20 5.11 0.54
N ASN A 198 12.67 4.03 1.13
CA ASN A 198 12.99 3.94 2.55
C ASN A 198 14.44 3.46 2.68
N ARG A 199 14.94 3.37 3.90
CA ARG A 199 16.33 2.98 4.16
C ARG A 199 16.73 1.68 3.45
N VAL A 200 15.85 0.69 3.46
CA VAL A 200 16.09 -0.61 2.82
C VAL A 200 16.11 -0.48 1.31
N LEU A 201 15.10 0.18 0.72
CA LEU A 201 14.98 0.32 -0.73
C LEU A 201 16.02 1.25 -1.37
N ARG A 202 16.69 2.10 -0.57
CA ARG A 202 17.87 2.86 -1.02
C ARG A 202 19.13 2.00 -1.10
N GLN A 203 19.26 1.02 -0.20
CA GLN A 203 20.46 0.19 -0.08
C GLN A 203 20.38 -1.09 -0.92
N PHE A 204 19.20 -1.66 -1.07
CA PHE A 204 18.96 -2.94 -1.74
C PHE A 204 18.02 -2.77 -2.92
N ASP A 205 18.16 -3.66 -3.91
CA ASP A 205 17.44 -3.56 -5.18
C ASP A 205 15.92 -3.70 -4.99
N ALA A 206 15.20 -2.60 -5.21
CA ALA A 206 13.75 -2.54 -5.11
C ALA A 206 13.02 -3.50 -6.07
N GLU A 207 13.66 -3.92 -7.17
CA GLU A 207 13.12 -4.89 -8.13
C GLU A 207 12.90 -6.28 -7.51
N TYR A 208 13.63 -6.60 -6.44
CA TYR A 208 13.55 -7.84 -5.68
C TYR A 208 12.68 -7.72 -4.41
N ALA A 209 12.16 -6.52 -4.12
CA ALA A 209 11.21 -6.28 -3.05
C ALA A 209 9.77 -6.53 -3.52
N LEU A 210 8.95 -7.13 -2.66
CA LEU A 210 7.54 -7.36 -2.92
C LEU A 210 6.69 -6.96 -1.73
N ARG A 211 5.72 -6.08 -1.96
CA ARG A 211 4.75 -5.69 -0.94
C ARG A 211 3.53 -6.59 -0.98
N VAL A 212 3.28 -7.33 0.09
CA VAL A 212 2.11 -8.22 0.20
C VAL A 212 1.10 -7.61 1.14
N SER A 213 -0.20 -7.73 0.84
CA SER A 213 -1.28 -7.48 1.81
C SER A 213 -2.26 -8.63 1.83
N PHE A 214 -2.62 -9.07 3.04
CA PHE A 214 -3.57 -10.14 3.28
C PHE A 214 -4.98 -9.54 3.41
N ARG A 215 -5.90 -9.97 2.55
CA ARG A 215 -7.24 -9.41 2.41
C ARG A 215 -8.30 -10.52 2.39
N ASP A 216 -9.55 -10.16 2.64
CA ASP A 216 -10.67 -11.03 2.29
C ASP A 216 -10.93 -11.02 0.77
N ASP A 217 -11.90 -11.81 0.30
CA ASP A 217 -12.24 -11.88 -1.13
C ASP A 217 -12.97 -10.62 -1.65
N HIS A 218 -13.33 -9.68 -0.77
CA HIS A 218 -13.80 -8.33 -1.11
C HIS A 218 -12.68 -7.29 -1.10
N LEU A 219 -11.42 -7.75 -1.02
CA LEU A 219 -10.22 -6.92 -0.92
C LEU A 219 -10.20 -6.00 0.31
N GLN A 220 -10.99 -6.32 1.34
CA GLN A 220 -11.00 -5.64 2.63
C GLN A 220 -10.01 -6.29 3.59
N GLN A 221 -9.77 -5.66 4.73
CA GLN A 221 -8.99 -6.28 5.79
C GLN A 221 -9.67 -7.57 6.28
N LEU A 222 -8.87 -8.60 6.57
CA LEU A 222 -9.35 -9.81 7.22
C LEU A 222 -10.15 -9.45 8.48
N SER A 223 -11.40 -9.93 8.55
CA SER A 223 -12.30 -9.58 9.64
C SER A 223 -11.79 -10.08 10.99
N HIS A 224 -11.92 -9.25 12.02
CA HIS A 224 -11.65 -9.64 13.41
C HIS A 224 -12.55 -10.80 13.87
N THR A 225 -13.71 -10.99 13.23
CA THR A 225 -14.60 -12.13 13.53
C THR A 225 -13.93 -13.48 13.31
N LEU A 226 -12.88 -13.55 12.48
CA LEU A 226 -12.07 -14.74 12.26
C LEU A 226 -11.46 -15.29 13.56
N MET A 227 -11.16 -14.41 14.54
CA MET A 227 -10.58 -14.82 15.83
C MET A 227 -11.53 -15.65 16.68
N PHE A 228 -12.83 -15.61 16.39
CA PHE A 228 -13.86 -16.40 17.08
C PHE A 228 -14.27 -17.64 16.28
N HIS A 229 -13.66 -17.89 15.13
CA HIS A 229 -13.98 -19.05 14.31
C HIS A 229 -13.28 -20.32 14.84
N PRO A 230 -13.96 -21.48 14.94
CA PRO A 230 -13.35 -22.72 15.43
C PRO A 230 -12.11 -23.16 14.64
N LYS A 231 -12.08 -22.87 13.34
CA LYS A 231 -10.97 -23.18 12.42
C LYS A 231 -10.03 -22.00 12.14
N LYS A 232 -9.94 -21.03 13.06
CA LYS A 232 -9.13 -19.82 12.86
C LYS A 232 -7.67 -20.15 12.50
N ASP A 233 -7.10 -21.18 13.13
CA ASP A 233 -5.69 -21.50 12.96
C ASP A 233 -5.43 -22.12 11.58
N GLU A 234 -6.30 -23.03 11.10
CA GLU A 234 -6.27 -23.55 9.72
C GLU A 234 -6.41 -22.42 8.69
N MET A 235 -7.34 -21.48 8.90
CA MET A 235 -7.55 -20.36 7.98
C MET A 235 -6.36 -19.40 7.97
N MET A 236 -5.82 -19.06 9.13
CA MET A 236 -4.63 -18.19 9.25
C MET A 236 -3.38 -18.86 8.68
N GLU A 237 -3.27 -20.18 8.82
CA GLU A 237 -2.22 -20.98 8.22
C GLU A 237 -2.25 -20.87 6.69
N GLU A 238 -3.43 -21.09 6.10
CA GLU A 238 -3.63 -21.05 4.66
C GLU A 238 -3.53 -19.66 4.04
N ILE A 239 -3.96 -18.61 4.74
CA ILE A 239 -4.00 -17.25 4.18
C ILE A 239 -2.71 -16.49 4.46
N VAL A 240 -2.10 -16.68 5.64
CA VAL A 240 -1.02 -15.83 6.15
C VAL A 240 0.24 -16.63 6.45
N ALA A 241 0.18 -17.61 7.34
CA ALA A 241 1.37 -18.19 7.95
C ALA A 241 2.26 -18.91 6.93
N LYS A 242 1.68 -19.67 5.99
CA LYS A 242 2.47 -20.33 4.93
C LYS A 242 3.27 -19.33 4.08
N PHE A 243 2.71 -18.17 3.76
CA PHE A 243 3.40 -17.14 2.97
C PHE A 243 4.51 -16.45 3.77
N LEU A 244 4.37 -16.34 5.09
CA LEU A 244 5.41 -15.79 5.95
C LEU A 244 6.54 -16.78 6.22
N ARG A 245 6.23 -18.07 6.33
CA ARG A 245 7.19 -19.15 6.63
C ARG A 245 7.92 -19.62 5.37
N ASP A 246 7.19 -19.94 4.32
CA ASP A 246 7.75 -20.55 3.10
C ASP A 246 8.10 -19.50 2.03
N GLY A 247 7.46 -18.32 2.12
CA GLY A 247 7.57 -17.25 1.13
C GLY A 247 6.58 -17.40 -0.03
N LEU A 248 6.75 -16.55 -1.04
CA LEU A 248 5.97 -16.58 -2.28
C LEU A 248 6.89 -16.85 -3.47
N LYS A 249 6.68 -17.97 -4.17
CA LYS A 249 7.42 -18.28 -5.40
C LYS A 249 6.73 -17.65 -6.62
N VAL A 250 7.48 -16.88 -7.38
CA VAL A 250 7.06 -16.33 -8.67
C VAL A 250 8.18 -16.58 -9.68
N GLY A 251 7.98 -17.55 -10.57
CA GLY A 251 8.99 -17.98 -11.52
C GLY A 251 10.25 -18.48 -10.83
N LYS A 252 11.39 -17.86 -11.19
CA LYS A 252 12.71 -18.17 -10.62
C LYS A 252 12.96 -17.53 -9.25
N ARG A 253 12.12 -16.60 -8.79
CA ARG A 253 12.32 -15.87 -7.52
C ARG A 253 11.45 -16.45 -6.41
N VAL A 254 12.02 -16.59 -5.22
CA VAL A 254 11.30 -16.94 -3.98
C VAL A 254 11.39 -15.75 -3.04
N PHE A 255 10.27 -15.09 -2.81
CA PHE A 255 10.18 -13.90 -1.95
C PHE A 255 9.93 -14.34 -0.51
N LYS A 256 10.92 -14.17 0.35
CA LYS A 256 10.85 -14.55 1.77
C LYS A 256 10.52 -13.36 2.66
N PHE A 257 9.96 -13.61 3.83
CA PHE A 257 9.58 -12.57 4.77
C PHE A 257 10.77 -11.71 5.21
N LEU A 258 10.64 -10.40 4.97
CA LEU A 258 11.66 -9.42 5.31
C LEU A 258 11.28 -8.70 6.61
N ALA A 259 10.19 -7.93 6.61
CA ALA A 259 9.70 -7.19 7.77
C ALA A 259 8.32 -6.57 7.50
N SER A 260 7.80 -5.81 8.47
CA SER A 260 6.65 -4.94 8.28
C SER A 260 6.81 -3.65 9.08
N SER A 261 6.46 -2.51 8.50
CA SER A 261 6.29 -1.27 9.25
C SER A 261 5.00 -1.31 10.08
N CYS A 262 4.89 -0.48 11.13
CA CYS A 262 3.67 -0.44 11.95
C CYS A 262 2.42 -0.05 11.15
N SER A 263 2.55 0.79 10.11
CA SER A 263 1.43 1.15 9.24
C SER A 263 1.02 -0.03 8.35
N GLN A 264 1.98 -0.76 7.81
CA GLN A 264 1.70 -1.97 7.04
C GLN A 264 1.07 -3.06 7.89
N LEU A 265 1.56 -3.30 9.11
CA LEU A 265 0.99 -4.31 9.99
C LEU A 265 -0.48 -4.02 10.32
N ARG A 266 -0.84 -2.75 10.60
CA ARG A 266 -2.24 -2.30 10.77
C ARG A 266 -3.08 -2.46 9.50
N ASP A 267 -2.44 -2.50 8.34
CA ASP A 267 -3.07 -2.73 7.04
C ASP A 267 -2.93 -4.19 6.56
N HIS A 268 -2.58 -5.10 7.47
CA HIS A 268 -2.34 -6.53 7.20
C HIS A 268 -1.33 -6.74 6.06
N GLY A 269 -0.28 -5.93 6.03
CA GLY A 269 0.75 -5.92 5.00
C GLY A 269 2.13 -6.25 5.52
N VAL A 270 2.96 -6.79 4.63
CA VAL A 270 4.36 -7.15 4.88
C VAL A 270 5.23 -6.86 3.65
N TRP A 271 6.53 -6.75 3.88
CA TRP A 271 7.55 -6.83 2.85
C TRP A 271 8.08 -8.25 2.76
N LEU A 272 8.13 -8.78 1.55
CA LEU A 272 8.94 -9.93 1.19
C LEU A 272 10.11 -9.46 0.32
N TYR A 273 11.19 -10.23 0.29
CA TYR A 273 12.36 -9.97 -0.55
C TYR A 273 12.90 -11.27 -1.15
N ALA A 274 13.18 -11.27 -2.44
CA ALA A 274 13.86 -12.37 -3.13
C ALA A 274 15.36 -12.14 -3.14
N THR A 275 16.17 -13.19 -3.13
CA THR A 275 17.62 -13.02 -3.21
C THR A 275 18.01 -12.24 -4.47
N ASP A 276 18.70 -11.12 -4.29
CA ASP A 276 19.09 -10.23 -5.40
C ASP A 276 20.33 -10.74 -6.14
N SER A 277 20.69 -10.04 -7.21
CA SER A 277 21.86 -10.40 -8.03
C SER A 277 23.20 -10.26 -7.30
N GLN A 278 23.24 -9.56 -6.17
CA GLN A 278 24.42 -9.45 -5.31
C GLN A 278 24.43 -10.50 -4.18
N GLY A 279 23.43 -11.39 -4.14
CA GLY A 279 23.32 -12.43 -3.12
C GLY A 279 22.69 -11.96 -1.81
N ASN A 280 22.14 -10.74 -1.73
CA ASN A 280 21.44 -10.30 -0.53
C ASN A 280 20.09 -11.01 -0.42
N SER A 281 19.85 -11.66 0.71
CA SER A 281 18.60 -12.34 1.02
C SER A 281 17.80 -11.56 2.04
N ALA A 282 16.53 -11.94 2.26
CA ALA A 282 15.75 -11.36 3.35
C ALA A 282 16.47 -11.49 4.71
N ASP A 283 17.20 -12.59 4.94
CA ASP A 283 17.95 -12.82 6.17
C ASP A 283 19.17 -11.89 6.29
N SER A 284 19.97 -11.74 5.23
CA SER A 284 21.13 -10.84 5.27
C SER A 284 20.70 -9.39 5.45
N ILE A 285 19.59 -8.98 4.83
CA ILE A 285 19.03 -7.64 5.00
C ILE A 285 18.54 -7.44 6.44
N ARG A 286 17.89 -8.44 7.07
CA ARG A 286 17.49 -8.35 8.49
C ARG A 286 18.69 -8.17 9.42
N HIS A 287 19.81 -8.84 9.16
CA HIS A 287 21.06 -8.62 9.91
C HIS A 287 21.63 -7.23 9.66
N TRP A 288 21.59 -6.75 8.41
CA TRP A 288 21.99 -5.39 8.07
C TRP A 288 21.11 -4.33 8.75
N MET A 289 19.83 -4.58 8.99
CA MET A 289 18.96 -3.61 9.64
C MET A 289 19.39 -3.28 11.08
N GLY A 290 20.13 -4.16 11.75
CA GLY A 290 20.61 -4.01 13.13
C GLY A 290 20.48 -5.29 13.95
N ASP A 291 20.99 -5.25 15.18
CA ASP A 291 20.86 -6.36 16.13
C ASP A 291 19.56 -6.22 16.94
N PHE A 292 18.69 -7.21 16.79
CA PHE A 292 17.41 -7.32 17.49
C PHE A 292 17.36 -8.54 18.42
N SER A 293 18.50 -9.20 18.69
CA SER A 293 18.60 -10.39 19.53
C SER A 293 18.19 -10.11 20.98
N THR A 294 18.52 -8.91 21.48
CA THR A 294 18.23 -8.44 22.84
C THR A 294 16.75 -8.06 23.08
N ILE A 295 15.89 -8.12 22.05
CA ILE A 295 14.48 -7.76 22.14
C ILE A 295 13.62 -9.03 22.21
N PRO A 296 13.19 -9.47 23.41
CA PRO A 296 12.45 -10.72 23.56
C PRO A 296 11.01 -10.64 23.00
N ASN A 297 10.39 -9.46 23.07
CA ASN A 297 9.01 -9.28 22.64
C ASN A 297 8.92 -9.14 21.11
N VAL A 298 8.21 -10.07 20.46
CA VAL A 298 8.05 -10.11 18.99
C VAL A 298 7.42 -8.82 18.45
N ALA A 299 6.38 -8.29 19.09
CA ALA A 299 5.73 -7.06 18.63
C ALA A 299 6.68 -5.86 18.69
N LYS A 300 7.49 -5.75 19.75
CA LYS A 300 8.53 -4.73 19.90
C LYS A 300 9.62 -4.92 18.86
N LYS A 301 10.10 -6.15 18.63
CA LYS A 301 11.10 -6.50 17.62
C LYS A 301 10.65 -6.10 16.22
N MET A 302 9.43 -6.48 15.85
CA MET A 302 8.78 -6.09 14.59
C MET A 302 8.67 -4.57 14.46
N ALA A 303 8.24 -3.87 15.52
CA ALA A 303 8.17 -2.41 15.51
C ALA A 303 9.56 -1.76 15.36
N ARG A 304 10.65 -2.38 15.83
CA ARG A 304 12.02 -1.87 15.66
C ARG A 304 12.55 -2.09 14.26
N MET A 305 12.39 -3.29 13.70
CA MET A 305 12.73 -3.59 12.30
C MET A 305 11.94 -2.68 11.34
N GLY A 306 10.66 -2.47 11.63
CA GLY A 306 9.77 -1.61 10.84
C GLY A 306 10.21 -0.14 10.75
N GLN A 307 11.16 0.31 11.59
CA GLN A 307 11.68 1.67 11.53
C GLN A 307 12.46 1.94 10.24
N CYS A 308 13.15 0.92 9.70
CA CYS A 308 13.90 0.99 8.44
C CYS A 308 12.99 1.17 7.20
N PHE A 309 11.68 0.94 7.37
CA PHE A 309 10.67 1.07 6.31
C PHE A 309 9.84 2.36 6.43
N SER A 310 10.22 3.26 7.34
CA SER A 310 9.62 4.59 7.37
C SER A 310 9.97 5.30 6.07
N SER A 311 9.01 5.96 5.42
CA SER A 311 9.30 6.89 4.33
C SER A 311 10.10 8.03 4.92
N THR A 312 11.39 8.07 4.61
CA THR A 312 12.34 9.07 5.11
C THR A 312 13.17 9.59 3.96
N GLU A 313 13.56 10.85 4.04
CA GLU A 313 14.52 11.43 3.10
C GLU A 313 15.91 11.33 3.72
N GLU A 314 16.83 10.73 2.97
CA GLU A 314 18.23 10.65 3.39
C GLU A 314 18.85 12.05 3.29
N SER A 315 19.26 12.59 4.45
CA SER A 315 19.93 13.87 4.50
C SER A 315 21.44 13.66 4.48
N VAL A 316 22.17 13.77 5.58
CA VAL A 316 23.64 13.70 5.58
C VAL A 316 24.15 12.40 6.19
N LYS A 317 25.34 11.97 5.78
CA LYS A 317 26.06 10.89 6.47
C LYS A 317 26.82 11.50 7.65
N VAL A 318 26.59 10.96 8.83
CA VAL A 318 27.28 11.33 10.07
C VAL A 318 27.94 10.05 10.57
N PRO A 319 29.27 9.91 10.49
CA PRO A 319 29.97 8.73 11.00
C PRO A 319 29.59 8.44 12.45
N LEU A 320 29.44 7.15 12.78
CA LEU A 320 29.18 6.69 14.15
C LEU A 320 30.44 6.86 15.03
N GLU A 321 31.61 6.84 14.41
CA GLU A 321 32.92 6.95 15.03
C GLU A 321 33.64 8.19 14.51
N GLY A 322 34.60 8.74 15.27
CA GLY A 322 35.37 9.93 14.86
C GLY A 322 34.89 11.26 15.46
N GLY A 323 33.96 11.21 16.42
CA GLY A 323 33.58 12.37 17.24
C GLY A 323 32.49 13.27 16.63
N ASP A 324 32.05 13.06 15.39
CA ASP A 324 30.94 13.81 14.82
C ASP A 324 29.60 13.47 15.51
N MET A 325 29.48 12.23 15.98
CA MET A 325 28.39 11.75 16.83
C MET A 325 28.91 11.42 18.23
N GLU A 326 28.21 11.90 19.26
CA GLU A 326 28.54 11.63 20.66
C GLU A 326 27.26 11.23 21.43
N ASP A 327 27.35 10.14 22.22
CA ASP A 327 26.28 9.78 23.15
C ASP A 327 26.44 10.57 24.45
N VAL A 328 25.41 11.33 24.81
CA VAL A 328 25.31 12.06 26.06
C VAL A 328 24.29 11.41 27.00
N VAL A 329 24.53 11.52 28.30
CA VAL A 329 23.64 10.96 29.33
C VAL A 329 22.26 11.61 29.28
N ASP A 330 21.20 10.84 29.52
CA ASP A 330 19.85 11.39 29.65
C ASP A 330 19.74 12.36 30.84
N ILE A 331 18.95 13.42 30.67
CA ILE A 331 18.61 14.35 31.74
C ILE A 331 17.52 13.71 32.59
N VAL A 332 17.87 13.37 33.83
CA VAL A 332 16.99 12.70 34.78
C VAL A 332 16.67 13.60 35.97
N GLY A 333 15.52 13.37 36.60
CA GLY A 333 15.16 14.02 37.86
C GLY A 333 13.78 13.61 38.36
N GLY A 334 13.47 14.02 39.60
CA GLY A 334 12.27 13.54 40.29
C GLY A 334 12.22 12.01 40.41
N ARG A 335 11.19 11.47 41.05
CA ARG A 335 10.99 10.01 41.13
C ARG A 335 9.52 9.66 41.00
N HIS A 336 9.26 8.60 40.27
CA HIS A 336 7.90 8.07 40.14
C HIS A 336 7.42 7.57 41.51
N PRO A 337 6.26 8.03 42.00
CA PRO A 337 5.82 7.79 43.38
C PRO A 337 5.65 6.31 43.73
N ILE A 338 5.33 5.47 42.73
CA ILE A 338 5.10 4.03 42.94
C ILE A 338 6.34 3.19 42.61
N SER A 339 7.12 3.56 41.60
CA SER A 339 8.18 2.69 41.07
C SER A 339 9.57 3.10 41.54
N GLY A 340 9.70 4.27 42.16
CA GLY A 340 10.98 4.84 42.62
C GLY A 340 11.94 5.23 41.50
N LYS A 341 11.60 4.96 40.24
CA LYS A 341 12.43 5.27 39.07
C LYS A 341 12.45 6.76 38.78
N GLU A 342 13.60 7.27 38.40
CA GLU A 342 13.75 8.67 38.00
C GLU A 342 13.03 8.94 36.69
N PHE A 343 12.47 10.15 36.55
CA PHE A 343 11.88 10.55 35.28
C PHE A 343 12.99 10.97 34.31
N ILE A 344 12.86 10.54 33.06
CA ILE A 344 13.77 10.93 31.97
C ILE A 344 13.13 12.14 31.27
N PHE A 345 13.62 13.34 31.57
CA PHE A 345 13.10 14.58 30.98
C PHE A 345 13.53 14.77 29.52
N SER A 346 14.62 14.12 29.11
CA SER A 346 15.13 14.16 27.73
C SER A 346 14.73 12.95 26.88
N ASP A 347 13.68 12.20 27.26
CA ASP A 347 13.34 10.93 26.60
C ASP A 347 13.10 11.15 25.10
N GLY A 348 13.99 10.59 24.29
CA GLY A 348 13.88 10.65 22.84
C GLY A 348 14.32 11.98 22.22
N VAL A 349 15.04 12.85 22.93
CA VAL A 349 15.50 14.16 22.43
C VAL A 349 17.02 14.31 22.51
N GLY A 350 17.65 14.41 21.35
CA GLY A 350 19.08 14.72 21.17
C GLY A 350 19.30 16.16 20.72
N MET A 351 20.55 16.50 20.41
CA MET A 351 20.94 17.84 19.96
C MET A 351 21.70 17.78 18.63
N ILE A 352 21.52 18.80 17.80
CA ILE A 352 22.24 18.97 16.53
C ILE A 352 22.87 20.36 16.48
N SER A 353 24.09 20.44 15.96
CA SER A 353 24.76 21.71 15.72
C SER A 353 24.05 22.52 14.61
N PRO A 354 24.12 23.86 14.66
CA PRO A 354 23.56 24.70 13.60
C PRO A 354 24.15 24.40 12.22
N SER A 355 25.47 24.16 12.12
CA SER A 355 26.14 23.89 10.85
C SER A 355 25.70 22.56 10.24
N LEU A 356 25.58 21.49 11.03
CA LEU A 356 25.13 20.19 10.54
C LEU A 356 23.66 20.27 10.08
N LEU A 357 22.80 20.98 10.84
CA LEU A 357 21.41 21.15 10.43
C LEU A 357 21.27 21.97 9.14
N GLN A 358 22.13 22.98 8.92
CA GLN A 358 22.16 23.70 7.65
C GLN A 358 22.54 22.79 6.48
N LYS A 359 23.51 21.88 6.67
CA LYS A 359 23.88 20.88 5.65
C LYS A 359 22.71 19.93 5.34
N VAL A 360 22.00 19.49 6.37
CA VAL A 360 20.75 18.71 6.24
C VAL A 360 19.73 19.48 5.39
N CYS A 361 19.43 20.74 5.74
CA CYS A 361 18.45 21.55 5.02
C CYS A 361 18.85 21.80 3.56
N LYS A 362 20.13 22.07 3.31
CA LYS A 362 20.66 22.28 1.96
C LYS A 362 20.51 21.04 1.09
N LYS A 363 20.82 19.85 1.62
CA LYS A 363 20.67 18.60 0.87
C LYS A 363 19.20 18.28 0.57
N LEU A 364 18.29 18.65 1.46
CA LEU A 364 16.84 18.45 1.27
C LEU A 364 16.16 19.61 0.52
N GLY A 365 16.93 20.59 0.00
CA GLY A 365 16.38 21.72 -0.76
C GLY A 365 15.47 22.64 0.05
N MET A 366 15.63 22.69 1.37
CA MET A 366 14.80 23.53 2.24
C MET A 366 15.29 24.99 2.26
N GLY A 367 14.37 25.93 2.04
CA GLY A 367 14.68 27.38 2.08
C GLY A 367 14.80 27.97 3.49
N THR A 368 14.35 27.25 4.53
CA THR A 368 14.39 27.72 5.93
C THR A 368 14.92 26.62 6.84
N VAL A 369 15.76 26.99 7.80
CA VAL A 369 16.32 26.07 8.79
C VAL A 369 15.35 25.94 9.97
N PRO A 370 14.86 24.73 10.30
CA PRO A 370 13.96 24.51 11.44
C PRO A 370 14.72 24.51 12.77
N SER A 371 14.00 24.65 13.89
CA SER A 371 14.59 24.56 15.24
C SER A 371 14.67 23.13 15.76
N ALA A 372 13.86 22.22 15.23
CA ALA A 372 13.89 20.81 15.57
C ALA A 372 13.49 19.91 14.40
N ILE A 373 14.02 18.69 14.39
CA ILE A 373 13.74 17.67 13.38
C ILE A 373 13.45 16.31 14.01
N GLN A 374 12.47 15.59 13.46
CA GLN A 374 12.22 14.20 13.81
C GLN A 374 13.09 13.30 12.94
N ILE A 375 13.82 12.37 13.55
CA ILE A 375 14.83 11.59 12.84
C ILE A 375 14.71 10.08 13.01
N ARG A 376 15.37 9.39 12.09
CA ARG A 376 15.93 8.05 12.27
C ARG A 376 17.41 8.14 11.96
N TYR A 377 18.23 7.47 12.76
CA TYR A 377 19.68 7.41 12.56
C TYR A 377 20.18 6.10 13.14
N ALA A 378 20.72 5.19 12.32
CA ALA A 378 21.08 3.85 12.76
C ALA A 378 19.93 3.19 13.58
N GLY A 379 20.22 2.77 14.81
CA GLY A 379 19.27 2.24 15.80
C GLY A 379 18.52 3.30 16.64
N TYR A 380 18.81 4.58 16.42
CA TYR A 380 18.22 5.71 17.15
C TYR A 380 16.93 6.23 16.49
N LYS A 381 15.97 6.55 17.36
CA LYS A 381 14.70 7.20 17.00
C LYS A 381 14.39 8.28 18.01
N GLY A 382 14.10 9.48 17.51
CA GLY A 382 13.72 10.60 18.36
C GLY A 382 13.59 11.91 17.62
N MET A 383 13.79 12.99 18.36
CA MET A 383 13.89 14.37 17.89
C MET A 383 15.32 14.88 18.09
N LEU A 384 15.75 15.80 17.23
CA LEU A 384 16.94 16.61 17.46
C LEU A 384 16.53 18.07 17.54
N CYS A 385 17.00 18.76 18.58
CA CYS A 385 16.84 20.19 18.74
C CYS A 385 18.17 20.90 18.44
N VAL A 386 18.11 22.08 17.82
CA VAL A 386 19.32 22.88 17.60
C VAL A 386 19.89 23.29 18.94
N ASN A 387 21.19 23.03 19.15
CA ASN A 387 21.94 23.59 20.27
C ASN A 387 22.96 24.59 19.72
N PRO A 388 22.74 25.90 19.87
CA PRO A 388 23.63 26.95 19.36
C PRO A 388 25.05 26.93 19.94
N ARG A 389 25.27 26.20 21.04
CA ARG A 389 26.59 26.08 21.69
C ARG A 389 27.46 24.97 21.10
N LEU A 390 26.93 24.13 20.22
CA LEU A 390 27.71 23.10 19.55
C LEU A 390 28.49 23.70 18.40
N GLU A 391 29.81 23.58 18.47
CA GLU A 391 30.73 24.01 17.41
C GLU A 391 31.02 22.86 16.45
N GLY A 392 31.18 23.20 15.16
CA GLY A 392 31.39 22.20 14.10
C GLY A 392 30.17 21.31 13.86
N ASP A 393 30.36 20.25 13.07
CA ASP A 393 29.28 19.35 12.66
C ASP A 393 29.02 18.25 13.68
N LYS A 394 28.40 18.62 14.79
CA LYS A 394 28.13 17.71 15.91
C LYS A 394 26.68 17.22 15.96
N LEU A 395 26.53 15.95 16.32
CA LEU A 395 25.28 15.25 16.61
C LEU A 395 25.37 14.60 18.00
N MET A 396 24.54 15.05 18.95
CA MET A 396 24.53 14.53 20.32
C MET A 396 23.29 13.64 20.52
N MET A 397 23.51 12.35 20.72
CA MET A 397 22.46 11.35 20.89
C MET A 397 22.32 10.96 22.37
N ARG A 398 21.21 10.30 22.73
CA ARG A 398 20.98 9.85 24.12
C ARG A 398 20.62 8.38 24.19
N GLY A 399 20.91 7.76 25.32
CA GLY A 399 20.57 6.35 25.59
C GLY A 399 19.08 6.05 25.39
N SER A 400 18.19 6.94 25.83
CA SER A 400 16.75 6.84 25.61
C SER A 400 16.35 6.80 24.13
N MET A 401 17.14 7.38 23.23
CA MET A 401 16.87 7.38 21.78
C MET A 401 17.26 6.06 21.11
N ARG A 402 18.25 5.34 21.63
CA ARG A 402 18.76 4.09 21.07
C ARG A 402 17.75 2.96 21.30
N LYS A 403 17.18 2.42 20.23
CA LYS A 403 16.10 1.42 20.31
C LYS A 403 16.57 -0.01 20.04
N PHE A 404 17.72 -0.16 19.38
CA PHE A 404 18.43 -1.39 19.06
C PHE A 404 19.86 -1.01 18.62
N GLU A 405 20.80 -1.96 18.61
CA GLU A 405 22.17 -1.70 18.17
C GLU A 405 22.28 -1.80 16.64
N CYS A 406 23.03 -0.90 16.00
CA CYS A 406 23.18 -0.88 14.55
C CYS A 406 24.48 -0.17 14.15
N SER A 407 25.43 -0.92 13.61
CA SER A 407 26.73 -0.44 13.14
C SER A 407 26.81 -0.26 11.62
N THR A 408 25.79 -0.71 10.90
CA THR A 408 25.76 -0.82 9.43
C THR A 408 25.27 0.43 8.71
N SER A 409 24.75 1.42 9.43
CA SER A 409 24.10 2.60 8.86
C SER A 409 24.54 3.86 9.59
N ASN A 410 25.10 4.82 8.86
CA ASN A 410 25.53 6.13 9.35
C ASN A 410 24.77 7.30 8.70
N SER A 411 23.67 7.01 8.00
CA SER A 411 22.83 8.03 7.36
C SER A 411 21.82 8.64 8.33
N LEU A 412 21.82 9.97 8.44
CA LEU A 412 20.80 10.74 9.16
C LEU A 412 19.58 10.94 8.27
N GLU A 413 18.45 10.43 8.72
CA GLU A 413 17.20 10.45 7.97
C GLU A 413 16.21 11.38 8.64
N ALA A 414 15.80 12.43 7.93
CA ALA A 414 14.78 13.35 8.42
C ALA A 414 13.39 12.83 8.03
N ILE A 415 12.46 12.86 9.00
CA ILE A 415 11.07 12.45 8.79
C ILE A 415 10.16 13.66 8.73
N LYS A 416 10.33 14.58 9.68
CA LYS A 416 9.51 15.78 9.83
C LYS A 416 10.33 16.92 10.40
N PHE A 417 10.00 18.12 9.97
CA PHE A 417 10.60 19.37 10.44
C PHE A 417 9.60 20.11 11.34
N SER A 418 10.13 20.86 12.31
CA SER A 418 9.33 21.76 13.14
C SER A 418 8.71 22.84 12.27
N ALA A 419 7.38 22.94 12.27
CA ALA A 419 6.64 23.97 11.56
C ALA A 419 5.26 24.12 12.24
N PRO A 420 4.64 25.32 12.21
CA PRO A 420 3.29 25.51 12.72
C PRO A 420 2.29 24.58 11.99
N ARG A 421 1.49 23.82 12.73
CA ARG A 421 0.43 22.97 12.16
C ARG A 421 -0.94 23.29 12.72
N ALA A 422 -1.95 23.17 11.87
CA ALA A 422 -3.34 23.19 12.31
C ALA A 422 -3.63 21.98 13.20
N VAL A 423 -4.26 22.23 14.34
CA VAL A 423 -4.60 21.19 15.33
C VAL A 423 -6.11 21.02 15.44
N TYR A 424 -6.52 19.82 15.87
CA TYR A 424 -7.91 19.43 15.93
C TYR A 424 -8.18 18.75 17.27
N LEU A 425 -9.34 19.04 17.84
CA LEU A 425 -9.91 18.18 18.88
C LEU A 425 -10.30 16.85 18.25
N ASN A 426 -10.24 15.80 19.06
CA ASN A 426 -10.72 14.47 18.71
C ASN A 426 -11.60 13.93 19.84
N ARG A 427 -12.35 12.85 19.59
CA ARG A 427 -13.26 12.28 20.59
C ARG A 427 -12.59 12.03 21.95
N PRO A 428 -11.42 11.37 22.05
CA PRO A 428 -10.79 11.12 23.34
C PRO A 428 -10.47 12.40 24.12
N LEU A 429 -9.92 13.42 23.44
CA LEU A 429 -9.57 14.67 24.10
C LEU A 429 -10.82 15.45 24.55
N ILE A 430 -11.89 15.44 23.75
CA ILE A 430 -13.18 16.03 24.11
C ILE A 430 -13.72 15.39 25.38
N THR A 431 -13.72 14.05 25.45
CA THR A 431 -14.19 13.31 26.63
C THR A 431 -13.38 13.66 27.88
N ILE A 432 -12.05 13.75 27.77
CA ILE A 432 -11.19 14.15 28.90
C ILE A 432 -11.53 15.57 29.35
N LEU A 433 -11.63 16.52 28.42
CA LEU A 433 -11.93 17.92 28.74
C LEU A 433 -13.31 18.07 29.37
N GLU A 434 -14.32 17.33 28.90
CA GLU A 434 -15.65 17.30 29.48
C GLU A 434 -15.63 16.77 30.93
N GLN A 435 -14.91 15.68 31.20
CA GLN A 435 -14.71 15.14 32.55
C GLN A 435 -13.99 16.11 33.48
N LEU A 436 -13.09 16.94 32.94
CA LEU A 436 -12.41 18.02 33.67
C LEU A 436 -13.28 19.28 33.83
N GLY A 437 -14.54 19.25 33.37
CA GLY A 437 -15.54 20.30 33.62
C GLY A 437 -15.80 21.24 32.45
N VAL A 438 -15.26 21.00 31.25
CA VAL A 438 -15.60 21.81 30.07
C VAL A 438 -17.02 21.47 29.61
N PRO A 439 -17.98 22.43 29.57
CA PRO A 439 -19.36 22.12 29.22
C PRO A 439 -19.50 21.63 27.78
N SER A 440 -20.30 20.59 27.56
CA SER A 440 -20.56 19.98 26.24
C SER A 440 -20.98 20.98 25.16
N ARG A 441 -21.76 22.01 25.53
CA ARG A 441 -22.19 23.10 24.65
C ARG A 441 -21.03 23.80 23.93
N VAL A 442 -19.85 23.88 24.55
CA VAL A 442 -18.66 24.50 23.95
C VAL A 442 -18.21 23.72 22.71
N PHE A 443 -18.15 22.40 22.80
CA PHE A 443 -17.77 21.55 21.67
C PHE A 443 -18.81 21.58 20.55
N VAL A 444 -20.09 21.60 20.91
CA VAL A 444 -21.20 21.73 19.94
C VAL A 444 -21.10 23.06 19.19
N SER A 445 -20.85 24.17 19.90
CA SER A 445 -20.65 25.49 19.29
C SER A 445 -19.43 25.53 18.37
N LEU A 446 -18.30 24.94 18.76
CA LEU A 446 -17.12 24.84 17.89
C LEU A 446 -17.38 24.01 16.64
N GLN A 447 -18.12 22.90 16.78
CA GLN A 447 -18.53 22.08 15.64
C GLN A 447 -19.45 22.86 14.69
N GLN A 448 -20.46 23.57 15.23
CA GLN A 448 -21.38 24.40 14.43
C GLN A 448 -20.63 25.51 13.69
N ALA A 449 -19.73 26.22 14.37
CA ALA A 449 -18.90 27.25 13.76
C ALA A 449 -18.04 26.69 12.61
N MET A 450 -17.48 25.50 12.77
CA MET A 450 -16.73 24.83 11.72
C MET A 450 -17.62 24.48 10.52
N VAL A 451 -18.82 23.93 10.75
CA VAL A 451 -19.78 23.62 9.67
C VAL A 451 -20.16 24.87 8.89
N LEU A 452 -20.51 25.95 9.60
CA LEU A 452 -20.87 27.23 8.98
C LEU A 452 -19.72 27.80 8.15
N MET A 453 -18.49 27.83 8.69
CA MET A 453 -17.31 28.28 7.95
C MET A 453 -17.10 27.52 6.64
N PHE A 454 -17.25 26.18 6.63
CA PHE A 454 -17.10 25.40 5.40
C PHE A 454 -18.28 25.59 4.44
N ALA A 455 -19.50 25.79 4.93
CA ALA A 455 -20.67 26.10 4.10
C ALA A 455 -20.53 27.49 3.45
N ASP A 456 -20.15 28.50 4.22
CA ASP A 456 -19.91 29.87 3.75
C ASP A 456 -18.79 29.90 2.70
N ALA A 457 -17.76 29.07 2.84
CA ALA A 457 -16.69 28.96 1.84
C ALA A 457 -17.16 28.53 0.45
N LEU A 458 -18.36 27.95 0.31
CA LEU A 458 -18.93 27.57 -0.98
C LEU A 458 -19.55 28.76 -1.73
N VAL A 459 -19.81 29.87 -1.05
CA VAL A 459 -20.54 31.03 -1.58
C VAL A 459 -19.84 32.37 -1.33
N CYS A 460 -18.90 32.44 -0.38
CA CYS A 460 -18.19 33.65 0.02
C CYS A 460 -16.70 33.58 -0.36
N GLU A 461 -16.24 34.51 -1.19
CA GLU A 461 -14.86 34.59 -1.69
C GLU A 461 -13.79 34.67 -0.59
N SER A 462 -14.01 35.51 0.43
CA SER A 462 -13.04 35.69 1.51
C SER A 462 -12.92 34.42 2.37
N THR A 463 -14.05 33.77 2.67
CA THR A 463 -14.09 32.51 3.41
C THR A 463 -13.52 31.36 2.57
N ALA A 464 -13.78 31.33 1.26
CA ALA A 464 -13.20 30.37 0.32
C ALA A 464 -11.67 30.44 0.34
N LEU A 465 -11.10 31.65 0.21
CA LEU A 465 -9.65 31.82 0.30
C LEU A 465 -9.11 31.36 1.64
N HIS A 466 -9.77 31.72 2.76
CA HIS A 466 -9.34 31.31 4.09
C HIS A 466 -9.34 29.78 4.24
N VAL A 467 -10.42 29.12 3.83
CA VAL A 467 -10.57 27.66 3.91
C VAL A 467 -9.53 26.97 3.04
N LEU A 468 -9.37 27.39 1.78
CA LEU A 468 -8.40 26.78 0.89
C LEU A 468 -6.96 26.99 1.39
N SER A 469 -6.63 28.18 1.88
CA SER A 469 -5.28 28.48 2.42
C SER A 469 -4.97 27.71 3.70
N THR A 470 -5.97 27.35 4.50
CA THR A 470 -5.79 26.71 5.81
C THR A 470 -5.86 25.19 5.73
N PHE A 471 -6.80 24.66 4.93
CA PHE A 471 -7.12 23.24 4.89
C PHE A 471 -6.57 22.51 3.67
N VAL A 472 -6.05 23.24 2.66
CA VAL A 472 -5.47 22.65 1.46
C VAL A 472 -3.98 22.98 1.38
N GLN A 473 -3.15 21.95 1.31
CA GLN A 473 -1.72 22.09 1.02
C GLN A 473 -1.48 22.00 -0.49
N VAL A 474 -2.00 22.98 -1.25
CA VAL A 474 -1.73 23.11 -2.68
C VAL A 474 -0.81 24.28 -2.94
N ALA A 475 0.15 24.10 -3.85
CA ALA A 475 1.04 25.16 -4.32
C ALA A 475 0.33 26.12 -5.30
N LEU A 476 -0.94 26.44 -5.04
CA LEU A 476 -1.71 27.38 -5.86
C LEU A 476 -1.61 28.77 -5.24
N PRO A 477 -1.29 29.82 -6.02
CA PRO A 477 -1.19 31.18 -5.52
C PRO A 477 -2.58 31.84 -5.38
N LEU A 478 -3.51 31.18 -4.67
CA LEU A 478 -4.93 31.53 -4.59
C LEU A 478 -5.17 32.99 -4.18
N ARG A 479 -4.37 33.50 -3.24
CA ARG A 479 -4.45 34.91 -2.82
C ARG A 479 -4.10 35.87 -3.97
N ARG A 480 -3.06 35.57 -4.75
CA ARG A 480 -2.66 36.41 -5.90
C ARG A 480 -3.69 36.33 -7.02
N LEU A 481 -4.24 35.14 -7.25
CA LEU A 481 -5.32 34.95 -8.23
C LEU A 481 -6.52 35.84 -7.86
N GLN A 482 -6.98 35.77 -6.61
CA GLN A 482 -8.10 36.58 -6.15
C GLN A 482 -7.80 38.09 -6.23
N GLN A 483 -6.59 38.51 -5.86
CA GLN A 483 -6.15 39.91 -6.02
C GLN A 483 -6.13 40.36 -7.49
N GLY A 484 -5.89 39.44 -8.43
CA GLY A 484 -5.97 39.67 -9.86
C GLY A 484 -7.39 39.62 -10.44
N GLY A 485 -8.43 39.56 -9.61
CA GLY A 485 -9.84 39.51 -10.04
C GLY A 485 -10.39 38.12 -10.31
N PHE A 486 -9.64 37.05 -9.99
CA PHE A 486 -10.12 35.69 -10.13
C PHE A 486 -11.16 35.35 -9.05
N CYS A 487 -12.34 34.91 -9.46
CA CYS A 487 -13.44 34.54 -8.58
C CYS A 487 -13.34 33.06 -8.19
N LEU A 488 -12.88 32.77 -6.98
CA LEU A 488 -12.63 31.40 -6.50
C LEU A 488 -13.90 30.55 -6.44
N THR A 489 -15.02 31.15 -6.04
CA THR A 489 -16.31 30.48 -5.84
C THR A 489 -17.06 30.22 -7.14
N ASN A 490 -16.68 30.87 -8.25
CA ASN A 490 -17.30 30.67 -9.56
C ASN A 490 -16.50 29.74 -10.48
N ASP A 491 -15.21 29.56 -10.23
CA ASP A 491 -14.37 28.65 -11.00
C ASP A 491 -14.70 27.17 -10.74
N THR A 492 -14.86 26.38 -11.80
CA THR A 492 -15.28 24.97 -11.73
C THR A 492 -14.29 24.08 -10.97
N PHE A 493 -12.99 24.31 -11.16
CA PHE A 493 -11.95 23.54 -10.49
C PHE A 493 -11.90 23.89 -9.00
N VAL A 494 -11.89 25.18 -8.66
CA VAL A 494 -11.86 25.65 -7.27
C VAL A 494 -13.14 25.28 -6.53
N ARG A 495 -14.32 25.34 -7.16
CA ARG A 495 -15.57 24.82 -6.58
C ARG A 495 -15.50 23.33 -6.29
N SER A 496 -14.96 22.53 -7.21
CA SER A 496 -14.77 21.10 -6.99
C SER A 496 -13.81 20.82 -5.84
N LEU A 497 -12.73 21.62 -5.72
CA LEU A 497 -11.79 21.56 -4.61
C LEU A 497 -12.47 21.92 -3.28
N LEU A 498 -13.20 23.03 -3.22
CA LEU A 498 -13.96 23.47 -2.04
C LEU A 498 -14.99 22.41 -1.60
N HIS A 499 -15.73 21.83 -2.54
CA HIS A 499 -16.71 20.78 -2.25
C HIS A 499 -16.02 19.50 -1.72
N THR A 500 -14.85 19.16 -2.25
CA THR A 500 -14.04 18.03 -1.76
C THR A 500 -13.54 18.29 -0.34
N VAL A 501 -13.08 19.51 -0.05
CA VAL A 501 -12.65 19.93 1.28
C VAL A 501 -13.82 19.90 2.26
N TYR A 502 -14.97 20.46 1.88
CA TYR A 502 -16.21 20.42 2.66
C TYR A 502 -16.58 18.98 3.02
N LYS A 503 -16.67 18.10 2.03
CA LYS A 503 -17.04 16.69 2.23
C LYS A 503 -16.05 15.98 3.16
N SER A 504 -14.74 16.17 2.95
CA SER A 504 -13.70 15.62 3.82
C SER A 504 -13.79 16.12 5.26
N ALA A 505 -14.07 17.42 5.45
CA ALA A 505 -14.26 18.02 6.77
C ALA A 505 -15.51 17.45 7.47
N MET A 506 -16.64 17.34 6.77
CA MET A 506 -17.88 16.78 7.30
C MET A 506 -17.74 15.30 7.65
N ASP A 507 -17.06 14.52 6.80
CA ASP A 507 -16.73 13.13 7.09
C ASP A 507 -15.83 13.02 8.32
N GLY A 508 -14.85 13.90 8.45
CA GLY A 508 -13.98 13.99 9.63
C GLY A 508 -14.74 14.32 10.92
N LEU A 509 -15.67 15.26 10.87
CA LEU A 509 -16.56 15.57 11.99
C LEU A 509 -17.44 14.38 12.36
N ARG A 510 -18.12 13.77 11.37
CA ARG A 510 -19.02 12.63 11.57
C ARG A 510 -18.30 11.41 12.14
N THR A 511 -17.16 11.04 11.57
CA THR A 511 -16.48 9.77 11.89
C THR A 511 -15.51 9.87 13.06
N ARG A 512 -14.92 11.05 13.30
CA ARG A 512 -13.83 11.23 14.27
C ARG A 512 -14.00 12.43 15.19
N THR A 513 -15.07 13.21 15.04
CA THR A 513 -15.30 14.47 15.77
C THR A 513 -14.08 15.39 15.66
N ARG A 514 -13.55 15.51 14.44
CA ARG A 514 -12.33 16.26 14.14
C ARG A 514 -12.63 17.77 14.07
N ILE A 515 -12.75 18.42 15.22
CA ILE A 515 -13.08 19.85 15.32
C ILE A 515 -11.80 20.68 15.22
N ALA A 516 -11.72 21.59 14.25
CA ALA A 516 -10.55 22.45 14.07
C ALA A 516 -10.41 23.44 15.24
N VAL A 517 -9.18 23.63 15.72
CA VAL A 517 -8.85 24.65 16.72
C VAL A 517 -8.29 25.88 15.99
N PRO A 518 -8.69 27.11 16.36
CA PRO A 518 -8.14 28.32 15.75
C PRO A 518 -6.61 28.36 15.82
N PRO A 519 -5.90 28.76 14.72
CA PRO A 519 -4.44 28.75 14.67
C PRO A 519 -3.73 29.63 15.72
N ASN A 520 -4.42 30.64 16.25
CA ASN A 520 -3.95 31.51 17.32
C ASN A 520 -4.19 30.93 18.73
N LYS A 521 -4.99 29.86 18.84
CA LYS A 521 -5.37 29.22 20.12
C LYS A 521 -4.75 27.83 20.28
N GLY A 522 -4.25 27.21 19.22
CA GLY A 522 -3.59 25.91 19.26
C GLY A 522 -2.48 25.80 18.24
N ARG A 523 -1.34 25.26 18.66
CA ARG A 523 -0.20 24.93 17.80
C ARG A 523 0.35 23.56 18.20
N ASN A 524 0.77 22.78 17.22
CA ASN A 524 1.51 21.53 17.36
C ASN A 524 2.70 21.55 16.41
#